data_AF-A0A1G2T563-F1
#
_entry.id   AF-A0A1G2T563-F1
#
_cell.length_a   1.000
_cell.length_b   1.000
_cell.length_c   1.000
_cell.angle_alpha   90.00
_cell.angle_beta   90.00
_cell.angle_gamma   90.00
#
_symmetry.space_group_name_H-M   'P 1'
#
loop_
_entity.id
_entity.type
_entity.pdbx_description
1 polymer ?
#
loop_
_entity_poly.entity_id
_entity_poly.type
_entity_poly.pdbx_seq_one_letter_code
_entity_poly.pdbx_strand_id
1 'polypeptide(L)'
;MEDPQASLKKSGWKVRGRLGFGTSPEADWKIIVISTMVLTVLVVALSIWIFIKVNEREFFTVEPLEEERGKTLDTLLLRKTVLYYQNKALEFDRIKNAGTSTVADPSL
;
A
#
# COMPACT_ATOMS: atom_id res chain seq x y z
N MET A 1 30.81 -17.36 -49.38
CA MET A 1 29.73 -17.90 -48.53
C MET A 1 30.44 -18.59 -47.38
N GLU A 2 30.56 -17.91 -46.25
CA GLU A 2 31.27 -18.42 -45.07
C GLU A 2 30.24 -18.88 -44.03
N ASP A 3 30.40 -20.11 -43.56
CA ASP A 3 29.46 -20.84 -42.71
C ASP A 3 29.29 -20.19 -41.32
N PRO A 4 28.04 -19.90 -40.88
CA PRO A 4 27.78 -19.30 -39.57
C PRO A 4 28.03 -20.25 -38.38
N GLN A 5 28.30 -21.55 -38.63
CA GLN A 5 28.56 -22.53 -37.57
C GLN A 5 30.02 -22.54 -37.07
N ALA A 6 30.96 -21.96 -37.80
CA ALA A 6 32.37 -21.89 -37.35
C ALA A 6 32.60 -20.84 -36.25
N SER A 7 31.71 -19.84 -36.13
CA SER A 7 31.83 -18.73 -35.17
C SER A 7 31.46 -19.11 -33.73
N LEU A 8 30.53 -20.06 -33.55
CA LEU A 8 30.03 -20.45 -32.23
C LEU A 8 31.01 -21.32 -31.42
N LYS A 9 32.04 -21.88 -32.05
CA LYS A 9 32.98 -22.82 -31.39
C LYS A 9 34.08 -22.13 -30.57
N LYS A 10 34.13 -20.79 -30.54
CA LYS A 10 35.13 -20.00 -29.78
C LYS A 10 34.60 -19.37 -28.49
N SER A 11 33.41 -19.71 -28.02
CA SER A 11 32.99 -19.40 -26.64
C SER A 11 33.61 -20.40 -25.67
N GLY A 12 34.95 -20.38 -25.59
CA GLY A 12 35.71 -21.06 -24.56
C GLY A 12 35.57 -20.29 -23.25
N TRP A 13 34.41 -20.39 -22.61
CA TRP A 13 34.20 -19.82 -21.29
C TRP A 13 34.96 -20.66 -20.27
N LYS A 14 36.28 -20.44 -20.20
CA LYS A 14 37.07 -20.79 -19.03
C LYS A 14 36.68 -19.82 -17.93
N VAL A 15 35.63 -20.18 -17.18
CA VAL A 15 35.42 -19.66 -15.83
C VAL A 15 36.54 -20.25 -14.97
N ARG A 16 37.73 -19.68 -15.11
CA ARG A 16 38.87 -20.00 -14.24
C ARG A 16 38.57 -19.29 -12.93
N GLY A 17 37.94 -20.02 -12.01
CA GLY A 17 37.65 -19.57 -10.66
C GLY A 17 38.92 -19.09 -9.95
N ARG A 18 39.16 -17.78 -10.03
CA ARG A 18 39.91 -16.99 -9.06
C ARG A 18 39.21 -15.64 -8.95
N LEU A 19 37.99 -15.64 -8.42
CA LEU A 19 37.57 -14.54 -7.55
C LEU A 19 38.40 -14.66 -6.27
N GLY A 20 39.69 -14.39 -6.40
CA GLY A 20 40.65 -14.53 -5.32
C GLY A 20 40.71 -13.23 -4.56
N PHE A 21 39.86 -13.09 -3.55
CA PHE A 21 40.21 -12.24 -2.42
C PHE A 21 41.61 -12.64 -1.96
N GLY A 22 42.53 -11.67 -1.85
CA GLY A 22 43.93 -11.89 -1.50
C GLY A 22 44.89 -12.09 -2.69
N THR A 23 44.49 -11.77 -3.93
CA THR A 23 45.41 -11.78 -5.08
C THR A 23 46.20 -10.48 -5.25
N SER A 24 45.56 -9.33 -4.98
CA SER A 24 46.21 -8.03 -4.83
C SER A 24 45.26 -7.07 -4.10
N PRO A 25 45.75 -6.24 -3.16
CA PRO A 25 44.91 -5.27 -2.44
C PRO A 25 44.12 -4.36 -3.38
N GLU A 26 44.72 -3.93 -4.49
CA GLU A 26 44.11 -3.02 -5.46
C GLU A 26 42.95 -3.67 -6.22
N ALA A 27 43.06 -4.96 -6.56
CA ALA A 27 41.97 -5.68 -7.23
C ALA A 27 40.80 -5.92 -6.26
N ASP A 28 41.09 -6.28 -5.01
CA ASP A 28 40.08 -6.52 -3.99
C ASP A 28 39.27 -5.26 -3.69
N TRP A 29 39.94 -4.12 -3.53
CA TRP A 29 39.27 -2.82 -3.34
C TRP A 29 38.41 -2.43 -4.54
N LYS A 30 38.88 -2.66 -5.77
CA LYS A 30 38.07 -2.40 -6.98
C LYS A 30 36.82 -3.26 -7.01
N ILE A 31 36.91 -4.55 -6.64
CA ILE A 31 35.76 -5.45 -6.59
C ILE A 31 34.75 -4.96 -5.55
N ILE A 32 35.20 -4.57 -4.35
CA ILE A 32 34.32 -4.04 -3.30
C ILE A 32 33.60 -2.79 -3.79
N VAL A 33 34.32 -1.83 -4.39
CA VAL A 33 33.73 -0.58 -4.90
C VAL A 33 32.71 -0.87 -6.00
N ILE A 34 33.05 -1.70 -6.98
CA ILE A 34 32.14 -2.05 -8.08
C ILE A 34 30.91 -2.76 -7.54
N SER A 35 31.08 -3.74 -6.63
CA SER A 35 29.96 -4.47 -6.04
C SER A 35 29.03 -3.56 -5.24
N THR A 36 29.60 -2.60 -4.50
CA THR A 36 28.84 -1.62 -3.72
C THR A 36 28.07 -0.69 -4.65
N MET A 37 28.71 -0.19 -5.72
CA MET A 37 28.06 0.67 -6.71
C MET A 37 26.89 -0.04 -7.40
N VAL A 38 27.07 -1.30 -7.81
CA VAL A 38 26.00 -2.12 -8.40
C VAL A 38 24.86 -2.32 -7.40
N LEU A 39 25.18 -2.63 -6.14
CA LEU A 39 24.19 -2.81 -5.09
C LEU A 39 23.40 -1.52 -4.84
N THR A 40 24.07 -0.36 -4.79
CA THR A 40 23.42 0.95 -4.62
C THR A 40 22.44 1.23 -5.76
N VAL A 41 22.84 1.00 -7.01
CA VAL A 41 21.94 1.17 -8.18
C VAL A 41 20.71 0.26 -8.04
N LEU A 42 20.91 -0.98 -7.59
CA LEU A 42 19.83 -1.95 -7.41
C LEU A 42 18.86 -1.50 -6.30
N VAL A 43 19.37 -1.00 -5.18
CA VAL A 43 18.55 -0.45 -4.08
C VAL A 43 17.76 0.78 -4.53
N VAL A 44 18.37 1.69 -5.29
CA VAL A 44 17.68 2.87 -5.84
C VAL A 44 16.57 2.43 -6.81
N ALA A 45 16.86 1.49 -7.71
CA ALA A 45 15.87 0.96 -8.65
C ALA A 45 14.69 0.29 -7.91
N LEU A 46 14.98 -0.53 -6.89
CA LEU A 46 13.94 -1.13 -6.04
C LEU A 46 13.12 -0.09 -5.29
N SER A 47 13.76 0.96 -4.78
CA SER A 47 13.07 2.05 -4.08
C SER A 47 12.11 2.80 -5.00
N ILE A 48 12.54 3.10 -6.23
CA ILE A 48 11.69 3.71 -7.25
C ILE A 48 10.54 2.76 -7.62
N TRP A 49 10.83 1.48 -7.81
CA TRP A 49 9.81 0.47 -8.14
C TRP A 49 8.76 0.34 -7.03
N ILE A 50 9.18 0.27 -5.77
CA ILE A 50 8.27 0.28 -4.61
C ILE A 50 7.47 1.58 -4.58
N PHE A 51 8.10 2.74 -4.80
CA PHE A 51 7.40 4.02 -4.80
C PHE A 51 6.30 4.07 -5.87
N ILE A 52 6.57 3.59 -7.09
CA ILE A 52 5.56 3.47 -8.16
C ILE A 52 4.44 2.54 -7.72
N LYS A 53 4.77 1.35 -7.21
CA LYS A 53 3.78 0.35 -6.77
C LYS A 53 2.93 0.81 -5.57
N VAL A 54 3.52 1.59 -4.66
CA VAL A 54 2.81 2.23 -3.54
C VAL A 54 1.87 3.32 -4.06
N ASN A 55 2.32 4.14 -5.02
CA ASN A 55 1.49 5.17 -5.64
C ASN A 55 0.31 4.55 -6.44
N GLU A 56 0.53 3.38 -7.05
CA GLU A 56 -0.50 2.58 -7.71
C GLU A 56 -1.47 1.89 -6.73
N ARG A 57 -1.31 2.09 -5.40
CA ARG A 57 -2.11 1.49 -4.32
C ARG A 57 -2.13 -0.05 -4.29
N GLU A 58 -1.20 -0.73 -4.96
CA GLU A 58 -1.20 -2.20 -5.01
C GLU A 58 -0.86 -2.86 -3.66
N PHE A 59 -0.05 -2.20 -2.81
CA PHE A 59 0.33 -2.71 -1.48
C PHE A 59 -0.76 -2.53 -0.42
N PHE A 60 -1.74 -1.65 -0.65
CA PHE A 60 -2.92 -1.49 0.20
C PHE A 60 -4.14 -1.95 -0.59
N THR A 61 -4.08 -3.17 -1.12
CA THR A 61 -5.29 -3.96 -1.31
C THR A 61 -5.79 -4.34 0.09
N VAL A 62 -6.42 -3.36 0.76
CA VAL A 62 -7.66 -3.67 1.48
C VAL A 62 -8.46 -4.47 0.46
N GLU A 63 -8.92 -5.67 0.83
CA GLU A 63 -9.80 -6.49 0.00
C GLU A 63 -10.67 -5.57 -0.86
N PRO A 64 -10.80 -5.79 -2.18
CA PRO A 64 -11.66 -4.96 -2.99
C PRO A 64 -13.08 -5.16 -2.44
N LEU A 65 -13.46 -4.30 -1.50
CA LEU A 65 -14.83 -3.88 -1.29
C LEU A 65 -15.21 -3.32 -2.64
N GLU A 66 -15.82 -4.20 -3.43
CA GLU A 66 -16.52 -3.88 -4.64
C GLU A 66 -17.12 -2.48 -4.50
N GLU A 67 -16.72 -1.59 -5.39
CA GLU A 67 -17.57 -0.48 -5.79
C GLU A 67 -18.07 0.47 -4.68
N GLU A 68 -17.20 1.00 -3.81
CA GLU A 68 -17.49 2.30 -3.18
C GLU A 68 -16.92 3.49 -3.96
N ARG A 69 -16.64 3.29 -5.26
CA ARG A 69 -16.51 4.37 -6.25
C ARG A 69 -17.91 4.92 -6.56
N GLY A 70 -18.59 5.49 -5.57
CA GLY A 70 -19.96 5.98 -5.78
C GLY A 70 -20.84 6.23 -4.56
N LYS A 71 -20.36 6.15 -3.32
CA LYS A 71 -21.14 6.66 -2.17
C LYS A 71 -21.09 8.19 -2.16
N THR A 72 -21.71 8.82 -3.14
CA THR A 72 -22.23 10.17 -2.97
C THR A 72 -23.12 10.13 -1.74
N LEU A 73 -22.79 10.96 -0.76
CA LEU A 73 -23.58 11.18 0.45
C LEU A 73 -25.07 11.21 0.08
N ASP A 74 -25.84 10.22 0.54
CA ASP A 74 -27.29 10.19 0.29
C ASP A 74 -27.93 11.32 1.10
N THR A 75 -28.07 12.47 0.44
CA THR A 75 -28.64 13.68 1.03
C THR A 75 -30.10 13.50 1.45
N LEU A 76 -30.83 12.54 0.85
CA LEU A 76 -32.19 12.21 1.26
C LEU A 76 -32.19 11.41 2.56
N LEU A 77 -31.30 10.43 2.70
CA LEU A 77 -31.12 9.71 3.96
C LEU A 77 -30.70 10.68 5.07
N LEU A 78 -29.73 11.56 4.80
CA LEU A 78 -29.26 12.55 5.76
C LEU A 78 -30.40 13.51 6.17
N ARG A 79 -31.18 14.01 5.21
CA ARG A 79 -32.32 14.88 5.49
C ARG A 79 -33.39 14.17 6.32
N LYS A 80 -33.68 12.89 6.03
CA LYS A 80 -34.62 12.08 6.83
C LYS A 80 -34.12 11.91 8.26
N THR A 81 -32.84 11.62 8.44
CA THR A 81 -32.22 11.47 9.77
C THR A 81 -32.28 12.78 10.55
N VAL A 82 -31.95 13.92 9.92
CA VAL A 82 -32.06 15.24 10.56
C VAL A 82 -33.50 15.55 10.98
N LEU A 83 -34.47 15.33 10.09
CA LEU A 83 -35.89 15.53 10.39
C LEU A 83 -36.40 14.60 11.52
N TYR A 84 -35.94 13.35 11.52
CA TYR A 84 -36.28 12.39 12.57
C TYR A 84 -35.84 12.89 13.95
N TYR A 85 -34.58 13.34 14.07
CA TYR A 85 -34.06 13.85 15.35
C TYR A 85 -34.69 15.19 15.76
N GLN A 86 -35.02 16.06 14.80
CA GLN A 86 -35.74 17.30 15.09
C GLN A 86 -37.15 17.01 15.64
N ASN A 87 -37.88 16.08 15.03
CA ASN A 87 -39.20 15.68 15.54
C ASN A 87 -39.10 15.01 16.91
N LYS A 88 -38.09 14.16 17.12
CA LYS A 88 -37.83 13.55 18.43
C LYS A 88 -37.51 14.58 19.51
N ALA A 89 -36.76 15.62 19.19
CA ALA A 89 -36.47 16.70 20.14
C ALA A 89 -37.75 17.43 20.56
N LEU A 90 -38.67 17.70 19.63
CA LEU A 90 -39.98 18.28 19.93
C LEU A 90 -40.86 17.35 20.77
N GLU A 91 -40.82 16.04 20.52
CA GLU A 91 -41.50 15.05 21.37
C GLU A 91 -40.94 15.04 22.79
N PHE A 92 -39.61 15.06 22.95
CA PHE A 92 -38.98 15.10 24.27
C PHE A 92 -39.25 16.39 25.02
N ASP A 93 -39.27 17.54 24.34
CA ASP A 93 -39.67 18.80 24.97
C ASP A 93 -41.16 18.78 25.35
N ARG A 94 -42.03 18.17 24.55
CA ARG A 94 -43.43 17.96 24.94
C ARG A 94 -43.54 17.06 26.16
N ILE A 95 -42.80 15.95 26.24
CA ILE A 95 -42.82 15.04 27.40
C ILE A 95 -42.28 15.74 28.65
N LYS A 96 -41.18 16.49 28.51
CA LYS A 96 -40.57 17.29 29.59
C LYS A 96 -41.51 18.39 30.10
N ASN A 97 -42.22 19.06 29.20
CA ASN A 97 -43.13 20.16 29.53
C ASN A 97 -44.57 19.69 29.85
N ALA A 98 -44.94 18.45 29.50
CA ALA A 98 -46.25 17.87 29.81
C ALA A 98 -46.47 17.63 31.32
N GLY A 99 -45.46 17.90 32.14
CA GLY A 99 -45.53 17.76 33.59
C GLY A 99 -45.54 16.29 33.98
N THR A 100 -44.75 15.96 35.00
CA THR A 100 -44.80 14.66 35.65
C THR A 100 -46.21 14.44 36.22
N SER A 101 -47.08 13.78 35.45
CA SER A 101 -48.18 13.05 36.05
C SER A 101 -47.53 11.88 36.77
N THR A 102 -47.30 12.06 38.06
CA THR A 102 -46.93 11.05 39.08
C THR A 102 -47.19 9.62 38.61
N VAL A 103 -46.19 9.01 37.97
CA VAL A 103 -46.12 7.57 37.87
C VAL A 103 -45.53 7.15 39.20
N ALA A 104 -46.39 6.62 40.07
CA ALA A 104 -45.95 5.95 41.29
C ALA A 104 -44.96 4.85 40.90
N ASP A 105 -43.83 4.83 41.59
CA ASP A 105 -42.83 3.78 41.48
C ASP A 105 -43.50 2.42 41.69
N PRO A 106 -43.49 1.49 40.71
CA PRO A 106 -44.09 0.17 40.86
C PRO A 106 -43.31 -0.76 41.83
N SER A 107 -42.28 -0.24 42.51
CA SER A 107 -41.51 -0.97 43.53
C SER A 107 -41.81 -0.57 44.99
N LEU A 108 -42.79 0.31 45.23
CA LEU A 108 -43.32 0.65 46.56
C LEU A 108 -44.65 -0.06 46.86
#